data_AF-A0A3C0BPG4-F1
#
_entry.id   AF-A0A3C0BPG4-F1
#
_cell.length_a   1.000
_cell.length_b   1.000
_cell.length_c   1.000
_cell.angle_alpha   90.00
_cell.angle_beta   90.00
_cell.angle_gamma   90.00
#
_symmetry.space_group_name_H-M   'P 1'
#
loop_
_entity.id
_entity.type
_entity.pdbx_description
1 polymer ?
#
loop_
_entity_poly.entity_id
_entity_poly.type
_entity_poly.pdbx_seq_one_letter_code
_entity_poly.pdbx_strand_id
1 'polypeptide(L)' 'LQVLDDGRLTDGQGRLVDFRNTIIIMTSNLGSDVILDADTPEKMNDAKIKVSALLKSTFRPEFLNR' A
#
# COMPACT_ATOMS: atom_id res chain seq x y z
N LEU A 1 -8.36 6.97 4.26
CA LEU A 1 -7.83 6.87 5.64
C LEU A 1 -8.88 6.33 6.60
N GLN A 2 -10.10 6.89 6.64
CA GLN A 2 -11.19 6.41 7.53
C GLN A 2 -11.40 4.88 7.57
N VAL A 3 -11.30 4.17 6.44
CA VAL A 3 -11.42 2.70 6.41
C VAL A 3 -10.20 2.00 7.02
N LEU A 4 -9.00 2.50 6.76
CA LEU A 4 -7.74 1.95 7.27
C LEU A 4 -7.45 2.37 8.74
N ASP A 5 -8.07 3.46 9.20
CA ASP A 5 -7.98 3.96 10.58
C ASP A 5 -9.07 3.36 11.47
N ASP A 6 -10.34 3.67 11.16
CA ASP A 6 -11.49 3.40 12.04
C ASP A 6 -12.22 2.10 11.66
N GLY A 7 -11.81 1.43 10.59
CA GLY A 7 -12.50 0.25 10.06
C GLY A 7 -13.94 0.55 9.65
N ARG A 8 -14.28 1.80 9.32
CA ARG A 8 -15.66 2.22 9.01
C ARG A 8 -15.70 3.13 7.79
N LEU A 9 -16.74 2.99 6.99
CA LEU A 9 -17.03 3.87 5.86
C LEU A 9 -18.51 4.21 5.84
N THR A 10 -18.86 5.48 5.69
CA THR A 10 -20.23 5.86 5.37
C THR A 10 -20.37 5.91 3.84
N ASP A 11 -21.32 5.17 3.28
CA ASP A 11 -21.60 5.20 1.85
C ASP A 11 -22.39 6.46 1.43
N GLY A 12 -22.60 6.64 0.12
CA GLY A 12 -23.34 7.80 -0.41
C GLY A 12 -24.84 7.85 -0.04
N GLN A 13 -25.39 6.80 0.56
CA GLN A 13 -26.76 6.73 1.08
C GLN A 13 -26.82 6.96 2.60
N GLY A 14 -25.68 7.25 3.23
CA GLY A 14 -25.60 7.46 4.68
C GLY A 14 -25.52 6.18 5.51
N ARG A 15 -25.33 5.01 4.88
CA ARG A 15 -25.20 3.73 5.60
C ARG A 15 -23.77 3.56 6.08
N LEU A 16 -23.62 3.16 7.34
CA LEU A 16 -22.33 2.84 7.92
C LEU A 16 -21.95 1.39 7.60
N VAL A 17 -20.81 1.20 6.94
CA VAL A 17 -20.21 -0.09 6.62
C VAL A 17 -19.04 -0.34 7.55
N ASP A 18 -18.97 -1.55 8.11
CA ASP A 18 -17.95 -1.98 9.06
C ASP A 18 -16.97 -2.96 8.41
N PHE A 19 -15.68 -2.64 8.48
CA PHE A 19 -14.54 -3.37 7.91
C PHE A 19 -13.67 -4.03 8.99
N ARG A 20 -14.02 -3.98 10.28
CA ARG A 20 -13.21 -4.54 11.39
C ARG A 20 -12.89 -6.02 11.26
N ASN A 21 -13.71 -6.77 10.52
CA ASN A 21 -13.51 -8.20 10.26
C ASN A 21 -13.23 -8.48 8.77
N THR A 22 -12.51 -7.58 8.10
CA THR A 22 -12.16 -7.65 6.68
C THR A 22 -10.66 -7.50 6.50
N ILE A 23 -10.07 -8.31 5.62
CA ILE A 23 -8.68 -8.11 5.16
C ILE A 23 -8.71 -7.21 3.94
N ILE A 24 -8.04 -6.07 4.02
CA ILE A 24 -7.88 -5.14 2.89
C ILE A 24 -6.52 -5.42 2.25
N ILE A 25 -6.54 -5.86 0.99
CA ILE A 25 -5.33 -6.05 0.19
C ILE A 25 -5.31 -4.95 -0.87
N MET A 26 -4.28 -4.12 -0.83
CA MET A 26 -4.04 -3.08 -1.84
C MET A 26 -2.82 -3.48 -2.66
N THR A 27 -2.92 -3.33 -3.97
CA THR A 27 -1.84 -3.64 -4.91
C THR A 27 -1.48 -2.40 -5.73
N SER A 28 -0.23 -2.32 -6.16
CA SER A 28 0.28 -1.23 -6.99
C SER A 28 1.35 -1.77 -7.92
N ASN A 29 1.41 -1.23 -9.14
CA ASN A 29 2.48 -1.51 -10.10
C ASN A 29 3.69 -0.59 -9.89
N LEU A 30 3.78 0.09 -8.75
CA LEU A 30 4.88 1.00 -8.43
C LEU A 30 6.19 0.21 -8.29
N GLY A 31 7.22 0.60 -9.03
CA GLY A 31 8.52 -0.05 -9.00
C GLY A 31 8.57 -1.41 -9.71
N SER A 32 7.58 -1.72 -10.55
CA SER A 32 7.58 -2.93 -11.38
C SER A 32 8.81 -3.02 -12.27
N ASP A 33 9.27 -1.90 -12.84
CA ASP A 33 10.51 -1.77 -13.60
C ASP A 33 11.73 -2.22 -12.78
N VAL A 34 11.86 -1.71 -11.55
CA VAL A 34 12.99 -2.03 -10.66
C VAL A 34 12.99 -3.50 -10.25
N ILE A 35 11.82 -4.10 -10.07
CA ILE A 35 11.68 -5.52 -9.72
C ILE A 35 12.00 -6.42 -10.91
N LEU A 36 11.58 -6.03 -12.12
CA LEU A 36 11.86 -6.79 -13.35
C LEU A 36 13.36 -6.87 -13.65
N ASP A 37 14.12 -5.83 -13.33
CA ASP A 37 15.58 -5.78 -13.52
C ASP A 37 16.37 -6.54 -12.44
N ALA A 38 15.70 -7.02 -11.38
CA ALA A 38 16.32 -7.70 -10.25
C ALA A 38 16.45 -9.21 -10.46
N ASP A 39 17.34 -9.60 -11.37
CA ASP A 39 17.61 -10.99 -11.77
C ASP A 39 18.46 -11.81 -10.77
N THR A 40 19.07 -11.17 -9.77
CA THR A 40 19.85 -11.84 -8.71
C THR A 40 19.30 -11.54 -7.31
N PRO A 41 19.57 -12.41 -6.31
CA PRO A 41 19.17 -12.16 -4.91
C PRO A 41 19.71 -10.83 -4.35
N GLU A 42 20.92 -10.43 -4.75
CA GLU A 42 21.55 -9.17 -4.34
C GLU A 42 20.79 -7.98 -4.93
N LYS A 43 20.53 -7.99 -6.25
CA LYS A 43 19.74 -6.94 -6.90
C LYS A 43 18.30 -6.89 -6.40
N MET A 44 17.73 -8.02 -5.97
CA MET A 44 16.40 -8.06 -5.35
C MET A 44 16.38 -7.32 -4.01
N ASN A 45 17.45 -7.39 -3.22
CA ASN A 45 17.55 -6.60 -1.99
C ASN A 45 17.66 -5.10 -2.30
N ASP A 46 18.45 -4.71 -3.30
CA ASP A 46 18.54 -3.33 -3.76
C ASP A 46 17.19 -2.83 -4.32
N ALA A 47 16.48 -3.68 -5.06
CA ALA A 47 15.16 -3.37 -5.59
C ALA A 47 14.16 -3.11 -4.46
N LYS A 48 14.18 -3.91 -3.38
CA LYS A 48 13.33 -3.66 -2.21
C LYS A 48 13.60 -2.29 -1.58
N ILE A 49 14.85 -1.88 -1.47
CA ILE A 49 15.22 -0.57 -0.92
C ILE A 49 14.69 0.55 -1.82
N LYS A 50 14.89 0.44 -3.14
CA LYS A 50 14.41 1.41 -4.13
C LYS A 50 12.88 1.51 -4.15
N VAL A 51 12.18 0.38 -4.15
CA VAL A 51 10.71 0.32 -4.10
C VAL A 51 10.21 0.93 -2.79
N SER A 52 10.87 0.66 -1.65
CA SER A 52 10.50 1.28 -0.36
C SER A 52 10.66 2.80 -0.38
N ALA A 53 11.75 3.32 -0.97
CA ALA A 53 11.94 4.76 -1.13
C ALA A 53 10.86 5.37 -2.04
N LEU A 54 10.52 4.69 -3.14
CA LEU A 54 9.49 5.11 -4.08
C LEU A 54 8.08 5.10 -3.47
N LEU A 55 7.78 4.11 -2.62
CA LEU A 55 6.54 4.07 -1.85
C LEU A 55 6.43 5.30 -0.93
N LYS A 56 7.51 5.64 -0.22
CA LYS A 56 7.55 6.80 0.70
C LYS A 56 7.45 8.15 -0.01
N SER A 57 7.92 8.27 -1.25
CA SER A 57 7.79 9.50 -2.03
C SER A 57 6.42 9.64 -2.70
N THR A 58 5.78 8.52 -3.06
CA THR A 58 4.51 8.50 -3.78
C THR A 58 3.30 8.58 -2.85
N PHE A 59 3.33 7.85 -1.74
CA PHE A 59 2.23 7.77 -0.79
C PHE A 59 2.47 8.67 0.42
N ARG A 60 1.38 9.21 0.95
CA ARG A 60 1.39 9.99 2.19
C ARG A 60 1.83 9.09 3.36
N PRO A 61 2.66 9.57 4.31
CA PRO A 61 3.11 8.76 5.45
C PRO A 61 1.96 8.14 6.23
N GLU A 62 0.83 8.83 6.36
CA GLU A 62 -0.36 8.35 7.04
C GLU A 62 -0.95 7.10 6.38
N PHE A 63 -0.83 6.96 5.06
CA PHE A 63 -1.29 5.78 4.34
C PHE A 63 -0.34 4.59 4.51
N LEU A 64 0.97 4.83 4.65
CA LEU A 64 1.98 3.76 4.84
C LEU A 64 2.06 3.25 6.28
N ASN A 65 1.59 4.03 7.25
CA ASN A 65 1.64 3.71 8.67
C ASN A 65 0.41 2.94 9.19
N ARG A 66 -0.46 2.44 8.29
CA ARG A 66 -1.70 1.72 8.60
C ARG A 66 -1.73 0.36 7.92
#